data_AF-A0A3A9BZS3-F1
#
_entry.id   AF-A0A3A9BZS3-F1
#
_cell.length_a   1.000
_cell.length_b   1.000
_cell.length_c   1.000
_cell.angle_alpha   90.00
_cell.angle_beta   90.00
_cell.angle_gamma   90.00
#
_symmetry.space_group_name_H-M   'P 1'
#
loop_
_entity.id
_entity.type
_entity.pdbx_description
1 polymer ?
#
loop_
_entity_poly.entity_id
_entity_poly.type
_entity_poly.pdbx_seq_one_letter_code
_entity_poly.pdbx_strand_id
1 'polypeptide(L)'
;MARRKAYSKVTRRNQTRADHVKGMGDVVWKGFQCLNPQCTEFIFVRRDEIGEDFAVSCPKCGAVLESGGETKFYDYSMDVQDENGELASVAQGEFTIYHDDYLAEAKEYKYCIVCNTIKPLEFFDHHASRASKRQGECRLCKKAYNEIKNGTRLTDQHREAAQKRRLLLDIAGSPKIHSKEIEARYKNKCFCCERDLKDVVDKREKPLDHTLPVYYLWPLSTENATLLCRKCNGEKSGAWPSDFYRDSQLRRLSILTGFDYELLSGRPQYNPEALAQLHNPEKVDALLEKFAAYMDEVIKLRNRILRDTGYDFFLASRTISQVYVRRADELL
;
A
#
# COMPACT_ATOMS: atom_id res chain seq x y z
N MET A 1 19.64 -10.85 6.26
CA MET A 1 20.57 -9.71 6.43
C MET A 1 20.69 -9.35 7.91
N ALA A 2 21.91 -9.26 8.45
CA ALA A 2 22.13 -8.73 9.79
C ALA A 2 21.70 -7.26 9.85
N ARG A 3 20.85 -6.91 10.81
CA ARG A 3 20.31 -5.55 10.95
C ARG A 3 21.48 -4.59 11.25
N ARG A 4 21.74 -3.62 10.37
CA ARG A 4 22.79 -2.60 10.61
C ARG A 4 22.57 -1.95 11.97
N LYS A 5 23.65 -1.76 12.74
CA LYS A 5 23.60 -1.03 14.02
C LYS A 5 23.00 0.36 13.80
N ALA A 6 22.14 0.79 14.71
CA ALA A 6 21.48 2.09 14.61
C ALA A 6 22.53 3.22 14.68
N TYR A 7 22.71 3.94 13.57
CA TYR A 7 23.66 5.05 13.46
C TYR A 7 23.16 6.34 14.14
N SER A 8 21.84 6.56 14.10
CA SER A 8 21.20 7.74 14.69
C SER A 8 20.11 7.31 15.68
N LYS A 9 20.14 7.86 16.89
CA LYS A 9 19.10 7.66 17.90
C LYS A 9 18.40 8.99 18.16
N VAL A 10 17.09 9.01 17.98
CA VAL A 10 16.26 10.14 18.44
C VAL A 10 16.14 10.03 19.95
N THR A 11 16.82 10.92 20.68
CA THR A 11 16.69 11.03 22.13
C THR A 11 15.35 11.71 22.44
N ARG A 12 14.48 11.00 23.17
CA ARG A 12 13.18 11.52 23.59
C ARG A 12 13.32 12.09 25.00
N ARG A 13 12.92 13.35 25.21
CA ARG A 13 12.81 14.00 26.53
C ARG A 13 11.38 14.51 26.69
N ASN A 14 10.87 14.51 27.93
CA ASN A 14 9.53 15.00 28.27
C ASN A 14 8.39 14.37 27.44
N GLN A 15 8.46 13.06 27.19
CA GLN A 15 7.39 12.38 26.45
C GLN A 15 6.11 12.33 27.30
N THR A 16 5.05 12.97 26.80
CA THR A 16 3.69 12.81 27.36
C THR A 16 3.19 11.41 27.05
N ARG A 17 3.31 10.49 28.02
CA ARG A 17 2.77 9.14 27.92
C ARG A 17 1.78 8.91 29.06
N ALA A 18 0.50 8.86 28.71
CA ALA A 18 -0.56 8.64 29.67
C ALA A 18 -0.46 7.22 30.27
N ASP A 19 -0.85 7.07 31.54
CA ASP A 19 -0.72 5.81 32.27
C ASP A 19 -1.54 4.69 31.64
N HIS A 20 -2.76 4.98 31.17
CA HIS A 20 -3.63 4.01 30.47
C HIS A 20 -3.05 3.51 29.13
N VAL A 21 -1.96 4.09 28.61
CA VAL A 21 -1.30 3.67 27.36
C VAL A 21 0.00 2.90 27.62
N LYS A 22 0.49 2.90 28.87
CA LYS A 22 1.67 2.11 29.24
C LYS A 22 1.29 0.62 29.16
N GLY A 23 2.12 -0.18 28.48
CA GLY A 23 1.82 -1.61 28.23
C GLY A 23 0.76 -1.89 27.15
N MET A 24 -0.15 -0.95 26.86
CA MET A 24 -1.28 -1.17 25.93
C MET A 24 -0.92 -1.11 24.44
N GLY A 25 0.36 -1.02 24.10
CA GLY A 25 0.84 -0.87 22.72
C GLY A 25 0.75 -2.13 21.86
N ASP A 26 0.28 -3.25 22.41
CA ASP A 26 -0.01 -4.49 21.66
C ASP A 26 -1.38 -5.09 22.00
N VAL A 27 -2.15 -4.43 22.87
CA VAL A 27 -3.51 -4.83 23.22
C VAL A 27 -4.46 -4.39 22.12
N VAL A 28 -5.33 -5.31 21.70
CA VAL A 28 -6.34 -5.09 20.67
C VAL A 28 -7.72 -5.05 21.34
N TRP A 29 -8.52 -4.09 20.93
CA TRP A 29 -9.87 -3.86 21.42
C TRP A 29 -10.87 -4.09 20.29
N LYS A 30 -12.06 -4.61 20.57
CA LYS A 30 -13.21 -4.53 19.66
C LYS A 30 -14.06 -3.33 20.05
N GLY A 31 -14.40 -2.51 19.07
CA GLY A 31 -15.22 -1.32 19.23
C GLY A 31 -16.55 -1.47 18.50
N PHE A 32 -17.66 -1.36 19.22
CA PHE A 32 -19.01 -1.47 18.67
C PHE A 32 -20.01 -0.59 19.43
N GLN A 33 -21.17 -0.34 18.84
CA GLN A 33 -22.23 0.44 19.48
C GLN A 33 -23.13 -0.49 20.32
N CYS A 34 -23.68 0.02 21.41
CA CYS A 34 -24.69 -0.72 22.16
C CYS A 34 -25.91 -1.05 21.26
N LEU A 35 -26.38 -2.31 21.30
CA LEU A 35 -27.55 -2.77 20.55
C LEU A 35 -28.89 -2.27 21.10
N ASN A 36 -28.91 -1.70 22.32
CA ASN A 36 -30.10 -1.03 22.82
C ASN A 36 -30.41 0.20 21.94
N PRO A 37 -31.56 0.25 21.25
CA PRO A 37 -31.88 1.34 20.31
C PRO A 37 -31.87 2.74 20.93
N GLN A 38 -32.08 2.84 22.25
CA GLN A 38 -32.08 4.11 22.98
C GLN A 38 -30.69 4.50 23.51
N CYS A 39 -29.67 3.67 23.27
CA CYS A 39 -28.31 3.88 23.76
C CYS A 39 -27.36 4.31 22.63
N THR A 40 -26.68 5.42 22.84
CA THR A 40 -25.66 5.96 21.92
C THR A 40 -24.24 5.60 22.34
N GLU A 41 -24.07 4.74 23.34
CA GLU A 41 -22.76 4.43 23.91
C GLU A 41 -21.95 3.55 22.96
N PHE A 42 -20.70 3.93 22.73
CA PHE A 42 -19.73 3.15 21.96
C PHE A 42 -18.80 2.41 22.90
N ILE A 43 -18.87 1.09 22.88
CA ILE A 43 -18.23 0.21 23.84
C ILE A 43 -16.91 -0.28 23.26
N PHE A 44 -15.85 -0.25 24.07
CA PHE A 44 -14.57 -0.89 23.76
C PHE A 44 -14.32 -2.03 24.74
N VAL A 45 -14.21 -3.24 24.22
CA VAL A 45 -13.88 -4.44 25.00
C VAL A 45 -12.56 -5.00 24.52
N ARG A 46 -11.75 -5.55 25.41
CA ARG A 46 -10.48 -6.16 24.98
C ARG A 46 -10.75 -7.47 24.27
N ARG A 47 -10.03 -7.69 23.17
CA ARG A 47 -10.19 -8.92 22.38
C ARG A 47 -9.84 -10.19 23.17
N ASP A 48 -8.89 -10.09 24.10
CA ASP A 48 -8.50 -11.21 24.96
C ASP A 48 -9.49 -11.49 26.10
N GLU A 49 -10.45 -10.59 26.33
CA GLU A 49 -11.53 -10.78 27.31
C GLU A 49 -12.82 -11.34 26.64
N ILE A 50 -12.88 -11.35 25.31
CA ILE A 50 -13.96 -11.96 24.54
C ILE A 50 -13.56 -13.42 24.27
N GLY A 51 -13.98 -14.32 25.16
CA GLY A 51 -13.84 -15.78 25.00
C GLY A 51 -14.94 -16.38 24.12
N GLU A 52 -15.03 -17.72 24.11
CA GLU A 52 -16.17 -18.45 23.51
C GLU A 52 -17.49 -18.11 24.23
N ASP A 53 -17.42 -17.96 25.55
CA ASP A 53 -18.48 -17.39 26.37
C ASP A 53 -18.10 -15.95 26.74
N PHE A 54 -18.84 -14.98 26.20
CA PHE A 54 -18.69 -13.57 26.57
C PHE A 54 -20.00 -13.03 27.15
N ALA A 55 -19.86 -12.06 28.05
CA ALA A 55 -20.95 -11.23 28.53
C ALA A 55 -20.43 -9.79 28.69
N VAL A 56 -20.94 -8.88 27.86
CA VAL A 56 -20.52 -7.48 27.82
C VAL A 56 -21.69 -6.60 28.21
N SER A 57 -21.58 -5.95 29.36
CA SER A 57 -22.57 -4.98 29.82
C SER A 57 -22.24 -3.57 29.32
N CYS A 58 -23.23 -2.90 28.74
CA CYS A 58 -23.12 -1.49 28.38
C CYS A 58 -22.99 -0.64 29.65
N PRO A 59 -21.95 0.20 29.79
CA PRO A 59 -21.73 1.00 31.00
C PRO A 59 -22.79 2.09 31.20
N LYS A 60 -23.50 2.48 30.12
CA LYS A 60 -24.50 3.56 30.16
C LYS A 60 -25.92 3.06 30.43
N CYS A 61 -26.36 2.00 29.76
CA CYS A 61 -27.74 1.52 29.85
C CYS A 61 -27.89 0.16 30.51
N GLY A 62 -26.79 -0.53 30.83
CA GLY A 62 -26.81 -1.84 31.46
C GLY A 62 -27.19 -3.01 30.54
N ALA A 63 -27.52 -2.75 29.26
CA ALA A 63 -27.83 -3.81 28.30
C ALA A 63 -26.65 -4.80 28.17
N VAL A 64 -26.94 -6.09 28.23
CA VAL A 64 -25.94 -7.16 28.20
C VAL A 64 -25.95 -7.80 26.81
N LEU A 65 -24.76 -7.86 26.19
CA LEU A 65 -24.52 -8.68 25.01
C LEU A 65 -23.79 -9.94 25.48
N GLU A 66 -24.44 -11.09 25.34
CA GLU A 66 -23.91 -12.39 25.73
C GLU A 66 -23.86 -13.39 24.58
N SER A 67 -22.96 -14.36 24.68
CA SER A 67 -22.81 -15.47 23.73
C SER A 67 -24.11 -16.26 23.61
N GLY A 68 -24.56 -16.54 22.38
CA GLY A 68 -25.84 -17.18 22.07
C GLY A 68 -27.07 -16.29 22.32
N GLY A 69 -26.89 -15.06 22.80
CA GLY A 69 -27.98 -14.11 22.98
C GLY A 69 -28.39 -13.45 21.66
N GLU A 70 -29.63 -12.97 21.61
CA GLU A 70 -30.16 -12.24 20.47
C GLU A 70 -30.89 -10.97 20.90
N THR A 71 -30.83 -9.94 20.07
CA THR A 71 -31.63 -8.73 20.23
C THR A 71 -32.70 -8.69 19.15
N LYS A 72 -33.97 -8.71 19.56
CA LYS A 72 -35.12 -8.51 18.68
C LYS A 72 -35.31 -7.03 18.37
N PHE A 73 -35.50 -6.69 17.09
CA PHE A 73 -35.76 -5.32 16.66
C PHE A 73 -37.20 -5.08 16.21
N TYR A 74 -37.78 -6.00 15.45
CA TYR A 74 -39.16 -5.89 14.96
C TYR A 74 -39.69 -7.25 14.53
N ASP A 75 -41.01 -7.35 14.45
CA ASP A 75 -41.72 -8.44 13.78
C ASP A 75 -41.91 -8.09 12.31
N TYR A 76 -41.82 -9.07 11.42
CA TYR A 76 -42.05 -8.88 9.99
C TYR A 76 -43.17 -9.77 9.50
N SER A 77 -43.95 -9.23 8.56
CA SER A 77 -44.73 -9.99 7.59
C SER A 77 -44.27 -9.59 6.19
N MET A 78 -44.03 -10.58 5.35
CA MET A 78 -43.74 -10.37 3.94
C MET A 78 -44.99 -10.66 3.14
N ASP A 79 -45.63 -9.59 2.68
CA ASP A 79 -46.85 -9.67 1.88
C ASP A 79 -46.50 -9.54 0.40
N VAL A 80 -46.95 -10.49 -0.40
CA VAL A 80 -46.75 -10.48 -1.86
C VAL A 80 -48.10 -10.33 -2.52
N GLN A 81 -48.10 -9.52 -3.58
CA GLN A 81 -49.30 -9.31 -4.36
C GLN A 81 -49.50 -10.51 -5.30
N ASP A 82 -50.67 -11.13 -5.23
CA ASP A 82 -51.02 -12.23 -6.13
C ASP A 82 -51.37 -11.73 -7.54
N GLU A 83 -51.62 -12.65 -8.47
CA GLU A 83 -51.97 -12.32 -9.87
C GLU A 83 -53.27 -11.50 -9.99
N ASN A 84 -54.09 -11.44 -8.93
CA ASN A 84 -55.35 -10.70 -8.87
C ASN A 84 -55.22 -9.34 -8.17
N GLY A 85 -54.03 -8.98 -7.67
CA GLY A 85 -53.79 -7.73 -6.97
C GLY A 85 -54.03 -7.78 -5.46
N GLU A 86 -54.38 -8.94 -4.88
CA GLU A 86 -54.62 -9.12 -3.45
C GLU A 86 -53.30 -9.40 -2.72
N LEU A 87 -53.13 -8.80 -1.53
CA LEU A 87 -51.94 -8.99 -0.70
C LEU A 87 -52.08 -10.27 0.13
N ALA A 88 -51.18 -11.23 -0.07
CA ALA A 88 -51.09 -12.45 0.72
C ALA A 88 -49.76 -12.49 1.50
N SER A 89 -49.82 -12.66 2.83
CA SER A 89 -48.63 -12.89 3.66
C SER A 89 -48.02 -14.26 3.37
N VAL A 90 -46.78 -14.29 2.87
CA VAL A 90 -46.07 -15.55 2.55
C VAL A 90 -45.04 -15.95 3.60
N ALA A 91 -44.61 -15.00 4.43
CA ALA A 91 -43.69 -15.27 5.54
C ALA A 91 -43.95 -14.31 6.70
N GLN A 92 -43.90 -14.83 7.91
CA GLN A 92 -43.96 -14.05 9.14
C GLN A 92 -42.87 -14.53 10.09
N GLY A 93 -42.26 -13.63 10.84
CA GLY A 93 -41.23 -13.99 11.80
C GLY A 93 -40.71 -12.80 12.59
N GLU A 94 -39.74 -13.06 13.45
CA GLU A 94 -39.07 -12.04 14.23
C GLU A 94 -37.73 -11.69 13.58
N PHE A 95 -37.42 -10.40 13.48
CA PHE A 95 -36.11 -9.93 13.06
C PHE A 95 -35.23 -9.75 14.29
N THR A 96 -34.36 -10.73 14.53
CA THR A 96 -33.38 -10.73 15.61
C THR A 96 -31.96 -10.66 15.04
N ILE A 97 -31.03 -10.10 15.81
CA ILE A 97 -29.60 -10.14 15.53
C ILE A 97 -28.91 -10.87 16.67
N TYR A 98 -28.16 -11.92 16.33
CA TYR A 98 -27.31 -12.63 17.27
C TYR A 98 -26.15 -11.74 17.73
N HIS A 99 -25.90 -11.73 19.03
CA HIS A 99 -24.82 -10.94 19.62
C HIS A 99 -23.45 -11.39 19.10
N ASP A 100 -23.26 -12.69 18.86
CA ASP A 100 -22.04 -13.27 18.29
C ASP A 100 -21.68 -12.66 16.94
N ASP A 101 -22.64 -12.63 16.01
CA ASP A 101 -22.45 -12.08 14.66
C ASP A 101 -22.13 -10.59 14.75
N TYR A 102 -22.88 -9.86 15.58
CA TYR A 102 -22.65 -8.42 15.78
C TYR A 102 -21.25 -8.12 16.32
N LEU A 103 -20.76 -8.90 17.30
CA LEU A 103 -19.40 -8.76 17.82
C LEU A 103 -18.35 -9.25 16.81
N ALA A 104 -18.65 -10.25 15.98
CA ALA A 104 -17.72 -10.76 14.97
C ALA A 104 -17.38 -9.69 13.93
N GLU A 105 -18.36 -8.89 13.49
CA GLU A 105 -18.19 -7.80 12.54
C GLU A 105 -17.54 -6.54 13.13
N ALA A 106 -17.48 -6.43 14.46
CA ALA A 106 -16.94 -5.25 15.14
C ALA A 106 -15.48 -4.98 14.77
N LYS A 107 -15.17 -3.71 14.50
CA LYS A 107 -13.82 -3.30 14.12
C LYS A 107 -12.84 -3.43 15.28
N GLU A 108 -11.60 -3.78 14.95
CA GLU A 108 -10.49 -3.83 15.89
C GLU A 108 -9.79 -2.47 16.02
N TYR A 109 -9.43 -2.11 17.26
CA TYR A 109 -8.81 -0.86 17.64
C TYR A 109 -7.60 -1.10 18.53
N LYS A 110 -6.70 -0.10 18.58
CA LYS A 110 -5.48 -0.14 19.38
C LYS A 110 -5.00 1.26 19.74
N TYR A 111 -4.35 1.40 20.90
CA TYR A 111 -3.70 2.64 21.31
C TYR A 111 -2.39 2.89 20.55
N CYS A 112 -2.22 4.13 20.10
CA CYS A 112 -0.93 4.63 19.65
C CYS A 112 -0.05 5.02 20.84
N ILE A 113 1.11 4.39 20.99
CA ILE A 113 2.04 4.67 22.11
C ILE A 113 2.73 6.04 22.03
N VAL A 114 2.53 6.77 20.94
CA VAL A 114 3.13 8.08 20.70
C VAL A 114 2.15 9.20 21.00
N CYS A 115 0.96 9.17 20.40
CA CYS A 115 -0.06 10.21 20.61
C CYS A 115 -1.14 9.85 21.64
N ASN A 116 -1.06 8.66 22.26
CA ASN A 116 -1.98 8.17 23.28
C ASN A 116 -3.44 7.98 22.85
N THR A 117 -3.75 8.12 21.55
CA THR A 117 -5.12 7.96 21.03
C THR A 117 -5.42 6.52 20.62
N ILE A 118 -6.65 6.06 20.85
CA ILE A 118 -7.18 4.82 20.28
C ILE A 118 -7.55 5.02 18.81
N LYS A 119 -7.17 4.08 17.94
CA LYS A 119 -7.41 4.15 16.49
C LYS A 119 -7.72 2.77 15.92
N PRO A 120 -8.44 2.70 14.78
CA PRO A 120 -8.60 1.46 14.03
C PRO A 120 -7.27 0.80 13.72
N LEU A 121 -7.24 -0.53 13.78
CA LEU A 121 -6.03 -1.34 13.61
C LEU A 121 -5.36 -1.14 12.23
N GLU A 122 -6.16 -0.82 11.21
CA GLU A 122 -5.71 -0.51 9.84
C GLU A 122 -4.85 0.76 9.75
N PHE A 123 -4.91 1.67 10.72
CA PHE A 123 -4.07 2.87 10.77
C PHE A 123 -2.67 2.61 11.35
N PHE A 124 -2.33 1.35 11.57
CA PHE A 124 -1.01 0.89 12.00
C PHE A 124 -0.39 0.01 10.91
N ASP A 125 0.90 0.20 10.66
CA ASP A 125 1.61 -0.63 9.67
C ASP A 125 1.85 -2.04 10.21
N HIS A 126 1.90 -3.00 9.29
CA HIS A 126 2.14 -4.41 9.63
C HIS A 126 3.54 -4.60 10.23
N HIS A 127 3.62 -5.40 11.29
CA HIS A 127 4.87 -5.76 11.94
C HIS A 127 4.76 -7.14 12.59
N ALA A 128 5.20 -8.17 11.85
CA ALA A 128 4.99 -9.58 12.19
C ALA A 128 5.48 -9.98 13.59
N SER A 129 6.57 -9.39 14.09
CA SER A 129 7.15 -9.77 15.39
C SER A 129 6.39 -9.24 16.62
N ARG A 130 5.26 -8.55 16.43
CA ARG A 130 4.48 -7.94 17.52
C ARG A 130 3.22 -8.78 17.71
N ALA A 131 2.74 -8.93 18.94
CA ALA A 131 1.55 -9.74 19.23
C ALA A 131 0.30 -9.27 18.46
N SER A 132 0.15 -7.95 18.31
CA SER A 132 -0.92 -7.34 17.51
C SER A 132 -0.71 -7.45 15.98
N LYS A 133 0.41 -8.01 15.50
CA LYS A 133 0.88 -7.99 14.10
C LYS A 133 0.99 -6.57 13.50
N ARG A 134 0.93 -5.53 14.33
CA ARG A 134 0.96 -4.11 13.95
C ARG A 134 1.99 -3.35 14.77
N GLN A 135 2.49 -2.25 14.21
CA GLN A 135 3.39 -1.34 14.93
C GLN A 135 2.72 -0.70 16.16
N GLY A 136 3.52 -0.22 17.12
CA GLY A 136 3.00 0.44 18.33
C GLY A 136 2.55 1.88 18.07
N GLU A 137 3.16 2.52 17.08
CA GLU A 137 2.82 3.86 16.60
C GLU A 137 1.87 3.81 15.39
N CYS A 138 0.95 4.77 15.30
CA CYS A 138 0.09 4.92 14.13
C CYS A 138 0.88 5.50 12.94
N ARG A 139 0.36 5.32 11.71
CA ARG A 139 0.97 5.82 10.47
C ARG A 139 1.29 7.32 10.49
N LEU A 140 0.44 8.13 11.12
CA LEU A 140 0.65 9.57 11.25
C LEU A 140 1.87 9.89 12.11
N CYS A 141 1.94 9.32 13.32
CA CYS A 141 3.09 9.49 14.21
C CYS A 141 4.37 8.92 13.61
N LYS A 142 4.27 7.79 12.90
CA LYS A 142 5.39 7.19 12.17
C LYS A 142 5.90 8.10 11.07
N LYS A 143 5.02 8.73 10.29
CA LYS A 143 5.39 9.68 9.24
C LYS A 143 6.18 10.85 9.82
N ALA A 144 5.65 11.51 10.85
CA ALA A 144 6.33 12.61 11.54
C ALA A 144 7.69 12.17 12.13
N TYR A 145 7.75 10.99 12.75
CA TYR A 145 9.00 10.43 13.25
C TYR A 145 10.02 10.17 12.13
N ASN A 146 9.55 9.63 10.99
CA ASN A 146 10.40 9.37 9.84
C ASN A 146 10.90 10.67 9.21
N GLU A 147 10.12 11.75 9.18
CA GLU A 147 10.56 13.06 8.69
C GLU A 147 11.77 13.58 9.49
N ILE A 148 11.72 13.47 10.82
CA ILE A 148 12.86 13.79 11.70
C ILE A 148 14.07 12.92 11.35
N LYS A 149 13.85 11.60 11.19
CA LYS A 149 14.94 10.64 10.92
C LYS A 149 15.49 10.73 9.49
N ASN A 150 14.69 11.18 8.54
CA ASN A 150 15.10 11.31 7.14
C ASN A 150 16.19 12.38 6.97
N GLY A 151 16.24 13.39 7.84
CA GLY A 151 17.34 14.36 7.90
C GLY A 151 18.68 13.76 8.34
N THR A 152 18.68 12.57 8.95
CA THR A 152 19.89 11.90 9.46
C THR A 152 20.20 10.59 8.73
N ARG A 153 19.55 10.32 7.59
CA ARG A 153 19.81 9.11 6.78
C ARG A 153 21.19 9.19 6.15
N LEU A 154 22.03 8.21 6.44
CA LEU A 154 23.32 8.03 5.77
C LEU A 154 23.11 7.87 4.26
N THR A 155 24.06 8.40 3.47
CA THR A 155 24.15 8.21 2.02
C THR A 155 24.01 6.74 1.62
N ASP A 156 24.47 5.80 2.44
CA ASP A 156 24.33 4.36 2.18
C ASP A 156 22.91 3.81 2.32
N GLN A 157 22.06 4.39 3.18
CA GLN A 157 20.63 4.02 3.25
C GLN A 157 19.86 4.59 2.05
N HIS A 158 20.29 5.76 1.56
CA HIS A 158 19.83 6.27 0.27
C HIS A 158 20.32 5.39 -0.88
N ARG A 159 21.55 4.84 -0.81
CA ARG A 159 22.08 3.87 -1.78
C ARG A 159 21.31 2.55 -1.76
N GLU A 160 20.87 2.02 -0.62
CA GLU A 160 20.05 0.80 -0.55
C GLU A 160 18.65 1.00 -1.18
N ALA A 161 17.99 2.13 -0.91
CA ALA A 161 16.74 2.49 -1.59
C ALA A 161 16.97 2.82 -3.09
N ALA A 162 18.16 3.31 -3.44
CA ALA A 162 18.57 3.52 -4.82
C ALA A 162 18.95 2.20 -5.52
N GLN A 163 19.43 1.17 -4.81
CA GLN A 163 19.82 -0.12 -5.37
C GLN A 163 18.62 -0.90 -5.90
N LYS A 164 17.47 -0.84 -5.23
CA LYS A 164 16.22 -1.40 -5.78
C LYS A 164 15.83 -0.74 -7.10
N ARG A 165 15.94 0.60 -7.15
CA ARG A 165 15.71 1.35 -8.40
C ARG A 165 16.80 1.05 -9.43
N ARG A 166 18.04 0.83 -9.00
CA ARG A 166 19.17 0.50 -9.87
C ARG A 166 19.07 -0.90 -10.46
N LEU A 167 18.51 -1.88 -9.75
CA LEU A 167 18.20 -3.20 -10.28
C LEU A 167 17.23 -3.09 -11.46
N LEU A 168 16.13 -2.35 -11.27
CA LEU A 168 15.17 -2.13 -12.34
C LEU A 168 15.78 -1.33 -13.50
N LEU A 169 16.60 -0.31 -13.22
CA LEU A 169 17.29 0.49 -14.24
C LEU A 169 18.39 -0.29 -14.98
N ASP A 170 19.06 -1.26 -14.35
CA ASP A 170 20.07 -2.07 -15.03
C ASP A 170 19.44 -3.03 -16.03
N ILE A 171 18.18 -3.45 -15.81
CA ILE A 171 17.41 -4.30 -16.71
C ILE A 171 16.69 -3.47 -17.77
N ALA A 172 16.04 -2.37 -17.34
CA ALA A 172 15.32 -1.46 -18.21
C ALA A 172 16.25 -0.62 -19.10
N GLY A 173 17.51 -0.43 -18.70
CA GLY A 173 18.44 0.53 -19.27
C GLY A 173 18.48 1.86 -18.51
N SER A 174 19.62 2.53 -18.60
CA SER A 174 19.86 3.85 -17.97
C SER A 174 20.33 4.87 -19.03
N PRO A 175 19.46 5.26 -19.97
CA PRO A 175 19.82 6.24 -20.98
C PRO A 175 20.12 7.62 -20.35
N LYS A 176 20.93 8.42 -21.05
CA LYS A 176 21.28 9.76 -20.58
C LYS A 176 20.07 10.69 -20.69
N ILE A 177 19.82 11.45 -19.63
CA ILE A 177 18.67 12.36 -19.55
C ILE A 177 19.12 13.81 -19.74
N HIS A 178 18.55 14.47 -20.74
CA HIS A 178 18.75 15.88 -21.04
C HIS A 178 17.56 16.71 -20.53
N SER A 179 17.57 17.07 -19.24
CA SER A 179 16.43 17.73 -18.58
C SER A 179 15.95 19.01 -19.28
N LYS A 180 16.86 19.79 -19.88
CA LYS A 180 16.51 21.02 -20.61
C LYS A 180 15.65 20.75 -21.84
N GLU A 181 15.90 19.65 -22.54
CA GLU A 181 15.13 19.28 -23.74
C GLU A 181 13.72 18.83 -23.36
N ILE A 182 13.60 18.10 -22.26
CA ILE A 182 12.29 17.73 -21.70
C ILE A 182 11.54 18.98 -21.25
N GLU A 183 12.19 19.88 -20.50
CA GLU A 183 11.60 21.15 -20.07
C GLU A 183 11.11 21.98 -21.26
N ALA A 184 11.89 22.07 -22.33
CA ALA A 184 11.51 22.75 -23.56
C ALA A 184 10.31 22.09 -24.25
N ARG A 185 10.28 20.75 -24.33
CA ARG A 185 9.17 19.99 -24.94
C ARG A 185 7.83 20.28 -24.27
N TYR A 186 7.84 20.38 -22.94
CA TYR A 186 6.64 20.70 -22.17
C TYR A 186 6.45 22.22 -21.97
N LYS A 187 7.22 23.07 -22.65
CA LYS A 187 7.19 24.54 -22.54
C LYS A 187 7.29 25.02 -21.08
N ASN A 188 8.10 24.34 -20.28
CA ASN A 188 8.25 24.55 -18.83
C ASN A 188 6.93 24.46 -18.04
N LYS A 189 5.93 23.72 -18.52
CA LYS A 189 4.65 23.54 -17.81
C LYS A 189 4.49 22.11 -17.33
N CYS A 190 3.84 21.94 -16.18
CA CYS A 190 3.39 20.62 -15.75
C CYS A 190 2.44 20.03 -16.80
N PHE A 191 2.73 18.84 -17.29
CA PHE A 191 1.89 18.18 -18.29
C PHE A 191 0.44 17.97 -17.80
N CYS A 192 0.27 17.65 -16.52
CA CYS A 192 -1.03 17.29 -15.97
C CYS A 192 -1.93 18.50 -15.68
N CYS A 193 -1.40 19.54 -15.02
CA CYS A 193 -2.18 20.68 -14.52
C CYS A 193 -1.81 22.02 -15.16
N GLU A 194 -0.88 22.01 -16.11
CA GLU A 194 -0.42 23.19 -16.89
C GLU A 194 0.22 24.32 -16.08
N ARG A 195 0.45 24.10 -14.79
CA ARG A 195 1.21 25.02 -13.92
C ARG A 195 2.56 25.35 -14.54
N ASP A 196 2.89 26.63 -14.59
CA ASP A 196 4.20 27.10 -15.02
C ASP A 196 5.29 26.72 -14.01
N LEU A 197 6.38 26.14 -14.51
CA LEU A 197 7.55 25.66 -13.78
C LEU A 197 8.85 26.35 -14.22
N LYS A 198 8.77 27.37 -15.10
CA LYS A 198 9.94 28.08 -15.64
C LYS A 198 10.83 28.66 -14.55
N ASP A 199 10.23 29.26 -13.53
CA ASP A 199 10.95 29.92 -12.43
C ASP A 199 11.25 28.98 -11.25
N VAL A 200 10.89 27.69 -11.37
CA VAL A 200 11.13 26.69 -10.31
C VAL A 200 12.57 26.22 -10.38
N VAL A 201 13.39 26.67 -9.42
CA VAL A 201 14.81 26.33 -9.32
C VAL A 201 15.03 24.95 -8.67
N ASP A 202 14.22 24.57 -7.68
CA ASP A 202 14.36 23.26 -7.02
C ASP A 202 13.82 22.14 -7.92
N LYS A 203 14.71 21.24 -8.36
CA LYS A 203 14.36 20.08 -9.18
C LYS A 203 13.35 19.15 -8.51
N ARG A 204 13.26 19.14 -7.17
CA ARG A 204 12.27 18.34 -6.43
C ARG A 204 10.84 18.87 -6.62
N GLU A 205 10.70 20.15 -6.97
CA GLU A 205 9.41 20.78 -7.24
C GLU A 205 8.97 20.61 -8.71
N LYS A 206 9.91 20.26 -9.60
CA LYS A 206 9.69 19.92 -11.02
C LYS A 206 10.28 18.55 -11.44
N PRO A 207 9.81 17.44 -10.84
CA PRO A 207 10.31 16.11 -11.16
C PRO A 207 10.09 15.71 -12.63
N LEU A 208 11.03 14.92 -13.14
CA LEU A 208 10.91 14.19 -14.41
C LEU A 208 10.37 12.80 -14.10
N ASP A 209 9.14 12.53 -14.53
CA ASP A 209 8.43 11.29 -14.27
C ASP A 209 8.63 10.28 -15.40
N HIS A 210 8.60 9.00 -15.06
CA HIS A 210 8.51 7.95 -16.06
C HIS A 210 7.08 7.90 -16.57
N THR A 211 6.88 8.21 -17.86
CA THR A 211 5.56 8.11 -18.50
C THR A 211 4.97 6.72 -18.26
N LEU A 212 5.70 5.68 -18.66
CA LEU A 212 5.43 4.30 -18.28
C LEU A 212 6.27 3.91 -17.05
N PRO A 213 5.71 3.26 -16.02
CA PRO A 213 6.41 3.03 -14.77
C PRO A 213 7.62 2.09 -14.90
N VAL A 214 8.74 2.43 -14.24
CA VAL A 214 9.93 1.56 -14.10
C VAL A 214 9.62 0.24 -13.38
N TYR A 215 8.51 0.19 -12.64
CA TYR A 215 7.98 -1.05 -12.09
C TYR A 215 7.82 -2.10 -13.19
N TYR A 216 7.34 -1.72 -14.37
CA TYR A 216 7.18 -2.57 -15.56
C TYR A 216 8.40 -2.53 -16.49
N LEU A 217 9.58 -2.17 -15.97
CA LEU A 217 10.86 -2.15 -16.70
C LEU A 217 10.93 -1.13 -17.86
N TRP A 218 10.09 -0.10 -17.84
CA TRP A 218 10.23 1.04 -18.75
C TRP A 218 11.24 2.04 -18.18
N PRO A 219 12.37 2.29 -18.86
CA PRO A 219 13.40 3.22 -18.38
C PRO A 219 12.95 4.67 -18.54
N LEU A 220 13.52 5.58 -17.75
CA LEU A 220 13.39 7.01 -18.00
C LEU A 220 14.45 7.46 -19.00
N SER A 221 14.03 8.08 -20.10
CA SER A 221 14.89 8.65 -21.12
C SER A 221 14.52 10.10 -21.43
N THR A 222 15.33 10.78 -22.24
CA THR A 222 15.00 12.14 -22.69
C THR A 222 13.72 12.14 -23.52
N GLU A 223 13.53 11.12 -24.34
CA GLU A 223 12.43 10.96 -25.29
C GLU A 223 11.12 10.64 -24.58
N ASN A 224 11.15 9.87 -23.48
CA ASN A 224 9.94 9.35 -22.88
C ASN A 224 9.55 9.99 -21.53
N ALA A 225 10.37 10.87 -20.97
CA ALA A 225 10.07 11.52 -19.69
C ALA A 225 8.88 12.48 -19.78
N THR A 226 8.14 12.58 -18.67
CA THR A 226 7.06 13.57 -18.49
C THR A 226 7.45 14.61 -17.45
N LEU A 227 7.32 15.90 -17.78
CA LEU A 227 7.52 16.98 -16.82
C LEU A 227 6.26 17.17 -15.96
N LEU A 228 6.38 16.98 -14.65
CA LEU A 228 5.29 17.18 -13.70
C LEU A 228 5.71 18.14 -12.58
N CYS A 229 4.72 18.80 -11.96
CA CYS A 229 4.93 19.43 -10.67
C CYS A 229 4.93 18.37 -9.55
N ARG A 230 5.53 18.69 -8.40
CA ARG A 230 5.60 17.78 -7.25
C ARG A 230 4.26 17.17 -6.84
N LYS A 231 3.18 17.95 -6.89
CA LYS A 231 1.82 17.49 -6.54
C LYS A 231 1.35 16.39 -7.50
N CYS A 232 1.29 16.68 -8.80
CA CYS A 232 0.83 15.71 -9.80
C CYS A 232 1.72 14.47 -9.88
N ASN A 233 3.04 14.63 -9.71
CA ASN A 233 3.95 13.49 -9.65
C ASN A 233 3.67 12.60 -8.42
N GLY A 234 3.38 13.21 -7.28
CA GLY A 234 3.01 12.50 -6.05
C GLY A 234 1.66 11.79 -6.17
N GLU A 235 0.70 12.40 -6.85
CA GLU A 235 -0.61 11.80 -7.12
C GLU A 235 -0.52 10.64 -8.12
N LYS A 236 0.28 10.77 -9.19
CA LYS A 236 0.50 9.68 -10.16
C LYS A 236 1.17 8.47 -9.51
N SER A 237 2.14 8.68 -8.60
CA SER A 237 2.72 7.63 -7.75
C SER A 237 3.17 6.33 -8.45
N GLY A 238 3.58 6.42 -9.72
CA GLY A 238 3.96 5.24 -10.52
C GLY A 238 2.78 4.42 -11.06
N ALA A 239 1.55 4.95 -11.03
CA ALA A 239 0.40 4.39 -11.72
C ALA A 239 0.61 4.37 -13.24
N TRP A 240 -0.09 3.45 -13.91
CA TRP A 240 -0.10 3.39 -15.36
C TRP A 240 -0.82 4.63 -15.92
N PRO A 241 -0.44 5.14 -17.12
CA PRO A 241 -1.05 6.36 -17.65
C PRO A 241 -2.58 6.35 -17.69
N SER A 242 -3.21 5.25 -18.11
CA SER A 242 -4.67 5.10 -18.18
C SER A 242 -5.38 5.28 -16.84
N ASP A 243 -4.70 4.99 -15.73
CA ASP A 243 -5.27 5.06 -14.38
C ASP A 243 -5.22 6.47 -13.79
N PHE A 244 -4.50 7.39 -14.45
CA PHE A 244 -4.23 8.73 -13.93
C PHE A 244 -4.62 9.86 -14.89
N TYR A 245 -4.33 9.70 -16.18
CA TYR A 245 -4.60 10.71 -17.19
C TYR A 245 -5.94 10.45 -17.90
N ARG A 246 -6.61 11.54 -18.30
CA ARG A 246 -7.79 11.45 -19.17
C ARG A 246 -7.39 11.11 -20.61
N ASP A 247 -8.30 10.57 -21.41
CA ASP A 247 -8.08 10.21 -22.83
C ASP A 247 -7.38 11.33 -23.63
N SER A 248 -7.86 12.58 -23.51
CA SER A 248 -7.26 13.72 -24.20
C SER A 248 -5.80 13.98 -23.80
N GLN A 249 -5.45 13.72 -22.54
CA GLN A 249 -4.08 13.78 -22.06
C GLN A 249 -3.27 12.59 -22.61
N LEU A 250 -3.81 11.38 -22.62
CA LEU A 250 -3.12 10.20 -23.19
C LEU A 250 -2.75 10.40 -24.67
N ARG A 251 -3.66 10.95 -25.48
CA ARG A 251 -3.37 11.29 -26.90
C ARG A 251 -2.25 12.31 -27.02
N ARG A 252 -2.28 13.37 -26.22
CA ARG A 252 -1.21 14.38 -26.18
C ARG A 252 0.12 13.78 -25.71
N LEU A 253 0.07 12.86 -24.75
CA LEU A 253 1.25 12.19 -24.20
C LEU A 253 1.89 11.26 -25.24
N SER A 254 1.10 10.53 -26.01
CA SER A 254 1.55 9.72 -27.14
C SER A 254 2.37 10.55 -28.12
N ILE A 255 1.86 11.72 -28.52
CA ILE A 255 2.57 12.64 -29.44
C ILE A 255 3.89 13.15 -28.83
N LEU A 256 3.91 13.48 -27.53
CA LEU A 256 5.10 14.06 -26.88
C LEU A 256 6.18 13.05 -26.51
N THR A 257 5.83 11.78 -26.36
CA THR A 257 6.74 10.73 -25.87
C THR A 257 7.11 9.71 -26.94
N GLY A 258 6.33 9.65 -28.03
CA GLY A 258 6.47 8.64 -29.07
C GLY A 258 5.90 7.27 -28.69
N PHE A 259 5.30 7.11 -27.51
CA PHE A 259 4.59 5.89 -27.17
C PHE A 259 3.28 5.77 -27.93
N ASP A 260 2.95 4.54 -28.32
CA ASP A 260 1.67 4.24 -28.94
C ASP A 260 0.51 4.57 -27.99
N TYR A 261 -0.56 5.13 -28.54
CA TYR A 261 -1.74 5.49 -27.76
C TYR A 261 -2.37 4.26 -27.10
N GLU A 262 -2.50 3.14 -27.81
CA GLU A 262 -3.10 1.91 -27.31
C GLU A 262 -2.29 1.32 -26.14
N LEU A 263 -0.96 1.50 -26.14
CA LEU A 263 -0.12 1.12 -25.02
C LEU A 263 -0.42 1.99 -23.78
N LEU A 264 -0.57 3.29 -23.96
CA LEU A 264 -0.83 4.23 -22.86
C LEU A 264 -2.25 4.07 -22.27
N SER A 265 -3.26 3.84 -23.12
CA SER A 265 -4.65 3.64 -22.71
C SER A 265 -4.98 2.21 -22.28
N GLY A 266 -4.15 1.25 -22.66
CA GLY A 266 -4.32 -0.16 -22.35
C GLY A 266 -3.90 -0.54 -20.93
N ARG A 267 -3.95 -1.85 -20.65
CA ARG A 267 -3.51 -2.41 -19.37
C ARG A 267 -1.99 -2.34 -19.22
N PRO A 268 -1.46 -2.35 -17.98
CA PRO A 268 -0.03 -2.35 -17.74
C PRO A 268 0.69 -3.51 -18.44
N GLN A 269 1.78 -3.18 -19.12
CA GLN A 269 2.60 -4.13 -19.85
C GLN A 269 4.08 -3.90 -19.53
N TYR A 270 4.84 -4.99 -19.43
CA TYR A 270 6.29 -4.94 -19.28
C TYR A 270 6.95 -4.45 -20.56
N ASN A 271 8.08 -3.74 -20.42
CA ASN A 271 8.90 -3.34 -21.55
C ASN A 271 9.38 -4.59 -22.31
N PRO A 272 9.00 -4.78 -23.60
CA PRO A 272 9.34 -5.96 -24.36
C PRO A 272 10.85 -6.10 -24.59
N GLU A 273 11.57 -4.99 -24.75
CA GLU A 273 13.03 -5.02 -24.92
C GLU A 273 13.72 -5.47 -23.63
N ALA A 274 13.26 -4.97 -22.48
CA ALA A 274 13.79 -5.35 -21.18
C ALA A 274 13.52 -6.83 -20.87
N LEU A 275 12.33 -7.33 -21.22
CA LEU A 275 12.02 -8.76 -21.12
C LEU A 275 12.92 -9.59 -22.05
N ALA A 276 13.13 -9.16 -23.30
CA ALA A 276 14.03 -9.84 -24.23
C ALA A 276 15.46 -9.95 -23.67
N GLN A 277 15.96 -8.94 -22.97
CA GLN A 277 17.27 -9.01 -22.29
C GLN A 277 17.30 -10.07 -21.18
N LEU A 278 16.17 -10.30 -20.50
CA LEU A 278 16.07 -11.34 -19.46
C LEU A 278 16.03 -12.77 -20.03
N HIS A 279 15.83 -12.93 -21.34
CA HIS A 279 16.03 -14.22 -22.01
C HIS A 279 17.50 -14.52 -22.32
N ASN A 280 18.40 -13.53 -22.22
CA ASN A 280 19.81 -13.71 -22.52
C ASN A 280 20.57 -14.21 -21.28
N PRO A 281 21.16 -15.42 -21.30
CA PRO A 281 21.89 -15.99 -20.17
C PRO A 281 23.01 -15.10 -19.63
N GLU A 282 23.79 -14.47 -20.52
CA GLU A 282 24.92 -13.63 -20.12
C GLU A 282 24.45 -12.38 -19.36
N LYS A 283 23.32 -11.80 -19.79
CA LYS A 283 22.72 -10.63 -19.13
C LYS A 283 22.15 -11.01 -17.77
N VAL A 284 21.50 -12.16 -17.67
CA VAL A 284 20.96 -12.67 -16.41
C VAL A 284 22.08 -13.02 -15.44
N ASP A 285 23.13 -13.71 -15.88
CA ASP A 285 24.26 -14.06 -15.03
C ASP A 285 25.01 -12.80 -14.53
N ALA A 286 25.24 -11.81 -15.42
CA ALA A 286 25.83 -10.53 -15.03
C ALA A 286 24.94 -9.75 -14.03
N LEU A 287 23.62 -9.82 -14.19
CA LEU A 287 22.67 -9.24 -13.23
C LEU A 287 22.79 -9.92 -11.86
N LEU A 288 22.80 -11.26 -11.84
CA LEU A 288 22.89 -12.04 -10.62
C LEU A 288 24.19 -11.81 -9.86
N GLU A 289 25.31 -11.75 -10.57
CA GLU A 289 26.62 -11.43 -9.99
C GLU A 289 26.62 -10.02 -9.38
N LYS A 290 26.15 -9.03 -10.14
CA LYS A 290 26.10 -7.62 -9.71
C LYS A 290 25.20 -7.41 -8.50
N PHE A 291 24.12 -8.18 -8.38
CA PHE A 291 23.14 -8.07 -7.30
C PHE A 291 23.19 -9.22 -6.29
N ALA A 292 24.28 -9.99 -6.24
CA ALA A 292 24.43 -11.13 -5.33
C ALA A 292 24.23 -10.77 -3.84
N ALA A 293 24.62 -9.57 -3.43
CA ALA A 293 24.39 -9.07 -2.06
C ALA A 293 22.92 -8.69 -1.76
N TYR A 294 22.08 -8.62 -2.80
CA TYR A 294 20.69 -8.16 -2.77
C TYR A 294 19.73 -9.17 -3.39
N MET A 295 20.06 -10.46 -3.33
CA MET A 295 19.28 -11.54 -3.95
C MET A 295 17.80 -11.56 -3.54
N ASP A 296 17.46 -11.10 -2.33
CA ASP A 296 16.06 -10.97 -1.90
C ASP A 296 15.23 -10.05 -2.81
N GLU A 297 15.84 -9.01 -3.39
CA GLU A 297 15.17 -8.09 -4.30
C GLU A 297 15.12 -8.66 -5.73
N VAL A 298 16.13 -9.43 -6.13
CA VAL A 298 16.13 -10.16 -7.41
C VAL A 298 15.06 -11.26 -7.40
N ILE A 299 14.91 -11.99 -6.30
CA ILE A 299 13.85 -13.00 -6.11
C ILE A 299 12.47 -12.35 -6.23
N LYS A 300 12.23 -11.21 -5.56
CA LYS A 300 10.95 -10.49 -5.69
C LYS A 300 10.67 -10.07 -7.13
N LEU A 301 11.70 -9.61 -7.83
CA LEU A 301 11.59 -9.26 -9.24
C LEU A 301 11.24 -10.49 -10.10
N ARG A 302 11.93 -11.61 -9.90
CA ARG A 302 11.66 -12.90 -10.56
C ARG A 302 10.22 -13.34 -10.32
N ASN A 303 9.80 -13.45 -9.06
CA ASN A 303 8.47 -13.93 -8.71
C ASN A 303 7.38 -13.02 -9.28
N ARG A 304 7.63 -11.71 -9.33
CA ARG A 304 6.71 -10.75 -9.94
C ARG A 304 6.58 -10.99 -11.45
N ILE A 305 7.70 -11.08 -12.18
CA ILE A 305 7.66 -11.32 -13.64
C ILE A 305 7.02 -12.67 -13.92
N LEU A 306 7.41 -13.73 -13.21
CA LEU A 306 6.84 -15.07 -13.35
C LEU A 306 5.33 -15.07 -13.14
N ARG A 307 4.82 -14.43 -12.08
CA ARG A 307 3.38 -14.35 -11.83
C ARG A 307 2.64 -13.58 -12.92
N ASP A 308 3.21 -12.46 -13.37
CA ASP A 308 2.52 -11.55 -14.28
C ASP A 308 2.60 -11.98 -15.76
N THR A 309 3.67 -12.68 -16.16
CA THR A 309 3.93 -13.07 -17.56
C THR A 309 4.06 -14.57 -17.79
N GLY A 310 4.15 -15.38 -16.73
CA GLY A 310 4.44 -16.81 -16.82
C GLY A 310 5.91 -17.14 -17.08
N TYR A 311 6.79 -16.13 -17.21
CA TYR A 311 8.20 -16.34 -17.55
C TYR A 311 9.12 -16.30 -16.33
N ASP A 312 9.93 -17.33 -16.16
CA ASP A 312 10.98 -17.38 -15.15
C ASP A 312 12.36 -17.11 -15.75
N PHE A 313 12.89 -15.90 -15.53
CA PHE A 313 14.20 -15.55 -16.03
C PHE A 313 15.36 -16.23 -15.29
N PHE A 314 15.13 -16.89 -14.14
CA PHE A 314 16.18 -17.71 -13.52
C PHE A 314 16.52 -18.94 -14.37
N LEU A 315 15.59 -19.43 -15.19
CA LEU A 315 15.83 -20.54 -16.11
C LEU A 315 16.84 -20.20 -17.21
N ALA A 316 17.02 -18.90 -17.52
CA ALA A 316 18.02 -18.46 -18.48
C ALA A 316 19.44 -18.41 -17.88
N SER A 317 19.58 -18.38 -16.55
CA SER A 317 20.89 -18.29 -15.88
C SER A 317 21.66 -19.60 -15.96
N ARG A 318 22.99 -19.52 -16.15
CA ARG A 318 23.91 -20.67 -16.06
C ARG A 318 24.56 -20.79 -14.68
N THR A 319 24.47 -19.73 -13.88
CA THR A 319 25.25 -19.57 -12.63
C THR A 319 24.39 -19.55 -11.36
N ILE A 320 23.06 -19.43 -11.48
CA ILE A 320 22.16 -19.36 -10.33
C ILE A 320 22.25 -20.63 -9.48
N SER A 321 22.46 -20.44 -8.17
CA SER A 321 22.46 -21.55 -7.22
C SER A 321 21.04 -22.09 -7.00
N GLN A 322 20.90 -23.41 -6.95
CA GLN A 322 19.65 -24.10 -6.59
C GLN A 322 19.09 -23.71 -5.22
N VAL A 323 19.91 -23.16 -4.32
CA VAL A 323 19.44 -22.62 -3.05
C VAL A 323 18.58 -21.37 -3.26
N TYR A 324 18.96 -20.50 -4.20
CA TYR A 324 18.19 -19.29 -4.49
C TYR A 324 16.93 -19.58 -5.30
N VAL A 325 16.96 -20.59 -6.18
CA VAL A 325 15.76 -21.04 -6.91
C VAL A 325 14.72 -21.56 -5.93
N ARG A 326 15.07 -22.53 -5.07
CA ARG A 326 14.15 -23.06 -4.04
C ARG A 326 13.58 -21.97 -3.15
N ARG A 327 14.43 -21.07 -2.67
CA ARG A 327 13.99 -19.94 -1.85
C ARG A 327 13.05 -19.00 -2.59
N ALA A 328 13.23 -18.82 -3.90
CA ALA A 328 12.32 -18.01 -4.71
C ALA A 328 10.96 -18.70 -4.85
N ASP A 329 10.94 -20.00 -5.07
CA ASP A 329 9.71 -20.79 -5.23
C ASP A 329 8.91 -20.88 -3.93
N GLU A 330 9.56 -20.96 -2.77
CA GLU A 330 8.90 -20.88 -1.45
C GLU A 330 8.22 -19.55 -1.17
N LEU A 331 8.62 -18.48 -1.89
CA LEU A 331 8.12 -17.12 -1.73
C LEU A 331 7.20 -16.67 -2.88
N LEU A 332 6.94 -17.55 -3.85
CA LEU A 332 6.01 -17.31 -4.95
C LEU A 332 4.57 -17.42 -4.42
#